data_AF-A0A858X877-F1
#
_entry.id   AF-A0A858X877-F1
#
_cell.length_a   1.000
_cell.length_b   1.000
_cell.length_c   1.000
_cell.angle_alpha   90.00
_cell.angle_beta   90.00
_cell.angle_gamma   90.00
#
_symmetry.space_group_name_H-M   'P 1'
#
loop_
_entity.id
_entity.type
_entity.pdbx_description
1 polymer ?
#
loop_
_entity_poly.entity_id
_entity_poly.type
_entity_poly.pdbx_seq_one_letter_code
_entity_poly.pdbx_strand_id
1 'polypeptide(L)'
;MMLADVEKLLREAIGLHVETVGGSVVQYALKQRMAACRFTEASEYWRLLTSSRQELQELVNAVIIPETWFFRDREAFAAMARHARANLRPGLPIQMLSLPCSSGEEPYSMAMAMFDAGFAASDFTVDGVDVSTRNIAEATRAIYGRNSFRGADLAFRARYFDPVDGGHRPNSAVLKQVRFSAGNLFDPAATSGADSYDIVFCRNLLIYFDRELQQRALDRLRQLLRLGGLLLVGPAESSLPTLFGFASARTPMAFAFVKQESVPQAAPVAGSGVQSPARPVKARRPTATLARVGDVDPAKARGLAPARHLPISKPLNEPASPLQKDDPAQRSLEAVERAANAGRLEEAKQAAHRHIETFGPSPGIFYLLGLAHDAGRAVPEAIENYRKALYLAPDHRETLAHLSLLLERQGDMAGAKVLNSRLGRIAKRNGIG
;
A
#
# COMPACT_ATOMS: atom_id res chain seq x y z
N MET A 1 13.74 -31.12 0.58
CA MET A 1 12.72 -30.08 0.85
C MET A 1 12.37 -29.42 -0.48
N MET A 2 11.16 -29.61 -0.99
CA MET A 2 10.73 -28.79 -2.12
C MET A 2 10.22 -27.46 -1.56
N LEU A 3 10.57 -26.36 -2.23
CA LEU A 3 10.13 -25.04 -1.80
C LEU A 3 8.58 -24.97 -1.68
N ALA A 4 7.89 -25.63 -2.61
CA ALA A 4 6.45 -25.81 -2.64
C ALA A 4 5.84 -26.37 -1.32
N ASP A 5 6.57 -27.21 -0.57
CA ASP A 5 6.08 -27.77 0.70
C ASP A 5 6.03 -26.69 1.80
N VAL A 6 7.08 -25.86 1.88
CA VAL A 6 7.16 -24.71 2.79
C VAL A 6 6.14 -23.65 2.40
N GLU A 7 6.03 -23.39 1.11
CA GLU A 7 5.08 -22.44 0.54
C GLU A 7 3.63 -22.82 0.86
N LYS A 8 3.28 -24.11 0.75
CA LYS A 8 1.99 -24.64 1.19
C LYS A 8 1.80 -24.47 2.70
N LEU A 9 2.81 -24.78 3.52
CA LEU A 9 2.75 -24.64 4.98
C LEU A 9 2.54 -23.18 5.42
N LEU A 10 3.19 -22.21 4.76
CA LEU A 10 2.98 -20.77 4.99
C LEU A 10 1.59 -20.31 4.54
N ARG A 11 1.10 -20.80 3.40
CA ARG A 11 -0.27 -20.54 2.93
C ARG A 11 -1.31 -21.08 3.92
N GLU A 12 -1.10 -22.25 4.50
CA GLU A 12 -2.00 -22.86 5.49
C GLU A 12 -1.94 -22.14 6.84
N ALA A 13 -0.75 -21.74 7.31
CA ALA A 13 -0.57 -21.08 8.61
C ALA A 13 -1.03 -19.61 8.62
N ILE A 14 -0.65 -18.84 7.59
CA ILE A 14 -0.80 -17.37 7.58
C ILE A 14 -1.52 -16.81 6.35
N GLY A 15 -1.94 -17.66 5.40
CA GLY A 15 -2.65 -17.22 4.20
C GLY A 15 -1.75 -16.62 3.11
N LEU A 16 -0.43 -16.69 3.26
CA LEU A 16 0.50 -16.03 2.35
C LEU A 16 0.50 -16.69 0.96
N HIS A 17 0.30 -15.94 -0.12
CA HIS A 17 0.53 -16.44 -1.47
C HIS A 17 1.96 -16.19 -1.95
N VAL A 18 2.53 -17.16 -2.64
CA VAL A 18 3.95 -17.11 -3.08
C VAL A 18 4.14 -16.20 -4.27
N GLU A 19 3.18 -16.16 -5.17
CA GLU A 19 3.26 -15.36 -6.39
C GLU A 19 3.19 -13.85 -6.09
N THR A 20 2.61 -13.47 -4.93
CA THR A 20 2.48 -12.09 -4.45
C THR A 20 3.68 -11.65 -3.59
N VAL A 21 4.18 -12.52 -2.71
CA VAL A 21 5.38 -12.23 -1.88
C VAL A 21 6.70 -12.47 -2.62
N GLY A 22 6.69 -13.37 -3.60
CA GLY A 22 7.84 -13.81 -4.37
C GLY A 22 8.63 -14.90 -3.65
N GLY A 23 8.72 -16.10 -4.24
CA GLY A 23 9.43 -17.25 -3.66
C GLY A 23 10.92 -17.01 -3.34
N SER A 24 11.54 -15.94 -3.85
CA SER A 24 12.89 -15.51 -3.41
C SER A 24 12.93 -15.04 -1.95
N VAL A 25 11.88 -14.37 -1.46
CA VAL A 25 11.77 -13.95 -0.05
C VAL A 25 11.65 -15.17 0.85
N VAL A 26 10.81 -16.14 0.46
CA VAL A 26 10.65 -17.42 1.17
C VAL A 26 11.96 -18.20 1.20
N GLN A 27 12.69 -18.29 0.07
CA GLN A 27 14.02 -18.91 0.01
C GLN A 27 15.05 -18.21 0.90
N TYR A 28 15.04 -16.88 0.97
CA TYR A 28 15.95 -16.12 1.82
C TYR A 28 15.64 -16.34 3.31
N ALA A 29 14.38 -16.21 3.70
CA ALA A 29 13.91 -16.49 5.05
C ALA A 29 14.23 -17.93 5.48
N LEU A 30 14.06 -18.91 4.60
CA LEU A 30 14.48 -20.29 4.84
C LEU A 30 15.98 -20.42 5.11
N LYS A 31 16.84 -19.79 4.30
CA LYS A 31 18.30 -19.81 4.51
C LYS A 31 18.69 -19.14 5.83
N GLN A 32 18.09 -17.99 6.14
CA GLN A 32 18.25 -17.27 7.41
C GLN A 32 17.89 -18.18 8.61
N ARG A 33 16.73 -18.85 8.57
CA ARG A 33 16.29 -19.76 9.62
C ARG A 33 17.14 -21.02 9.74
N MET A 34 17.48 -21.67 8.62
CA MET A 34 18.40 -22.81 8.62
C MET A 34 19.75 -22.46 9.27
N ALA A 35 20.33 -21.30 8.94
CA ALA A 35 21.56 -20.83 9.55
C ALA A 35 21.41 -20.53 11.05
N ALA A 36 20.32 -19.86 11.46
CA ALA A 36 20.04 -19.56 12.88
C ALA A 36 19.90 -20.85 13.72
N CYS A 37 19.23 -21.87 13.17
CA CYS A 37 19.03 -23.18 13.78
C CYS A 37 20.21 -24.15 13.55
N ARG A 38 21.27 -23.72 12.87
CA ARG A 38 22.50 -24.48 12.55
C ARG A 38 22.29 -25.74 11.70
N PHE A 39 21.24 -25.79 10.88
CA PHE A 39 21.03 -26.87 9.91
C PHE A 39 21.68 -26.56 8.56
N THR A 40 22.47 -27.48 8.05
CA THR A 40 22.98 -27.46 6.67
C THR A 40 22.09 -28.24 5.71
N GLU A 41 21.41 -29.29 6.19
CA GLU A 41 20.47 -30.09 5.42
C GLU A 41 19.02 -29.60 5.54
N ALA A 42 18.40 -29.33 4.38
CA ALA A 42 17.00 -28.89 4.32
C ALA A 42 15.99 -29.99 4.71
N SER A 43 16.39 -31.27 4.58
CA SER A 43 15.68 -32.46 5.07
C SER A 43 15.47 -32.42 6.58
N GLU A 44 16.49 -32.01 7.31
CA GLU A 44 16.48 -31.95 8.77
C GLU A 44 15.73 -30.74 9.30
N TYR A 45 16.00 -29.57 8.69
CA TYR A 45 15.25 -28.37 8.99
C TYR A 45 13.74 -28.53 8.72
N TRP A 46 13.35 -29.24 7.66
CA TRP A 46 11.93 -29.56 7.39
C TRP A 46 11.28 -30.39 8.50
N ARG A 47 12.00 -31.35 9.10
CA ARG A 47 11.52 -32.13 10.25
C ARG A 47 11.30 -31.25 11.48
N LEU A 48 12.19 -30.28 11.74
CA LEU A 48 11.99 -29.30 12.80
C LEU A 48 10.79 -28.38 12.49
N LEU A 49 10.72 -27.80 11.29
CA LEU A 49 9.70 -26.84 10.88
C LEU A 49 8.27 -27.42 10.99
N THR A 50 8.11 -28.70 10.66
CA THR A 50 6.80 -29.40 10.69
C THR A 50 6.42 -29.93 12.07
N SER A 51 7.37 -30.07 13.01
CA SER A 51 7.11 -30.52 14.38
C SER A 51 7.13 -29.40 15.42
N SER A 52 7.73 -28.25 15.12
CA SER A 52 7.86 -27.11 16.04
C SER A 52 7.01 -25.91 15.60
N ARG A 53 5.93 -25.66 16.34
CA ARG A 53 5.13 -24.42 16.20
C ARG A 53 5.97 -23.16 16.39
N GLN A 54 7.00 -23.22 17.24
CA GLN A 54 7.90 -22.09 17.48
C GLN A 54 8.76 -21.79 16.24
N GLU A 55 9.30 -22.82 15.58
CA GLU A 55 10.12 -22.58 14.38
C GLU A 55 9.27 -22.14 13.18
N LEU A 56 8.04 -22.67 13.05
CA LEU A 56 7.09 -22.18 12.06
C LEU A 56 6.76 -20.70 12.28
N GLN A 57 6.52 -20.28 13.52
CA GLN A 57 6.30 -18.87 13.86
C GLN A 57 7.53 -18.00 13.55
N GLU A 58 8.74 -18.52 13.78
CA GLU A 58 9.97 -17.79 13.48
C GLU A 58 10.26 -17.69 11.97
N LEU A 59 9.85 -18.67 11.17
CA LEU A 59 9.85 -18.56 9.70
C LEU A 59 8.82 -17.54 9.22
N VAL A 60 7.61 -17.55 9.78
CA VAL A 60 6.57 -16.52 9.54
C VAL A 60 7.13 -15.12 9.83
N ASN A 61 7.76 -14.93 10.99
CA ASN A 61 8.40 -13.68 11.40
C ASN A 61 9.53 -13.22 10.45
N ALA A 62 10.15 -14.15 9.70
CA ALA A 62 11.23 -13.86 8.75
C ALA A 62 10.74 -13.57 7.31
N VAL A 63 9.49 -13.92 6.98
CA VAL A 63 8.88 -13.69 5.66
C VAL A 63 8.04 -12.40 5.64
N ILE A 64 7.50 -11.98 6.79
CA ILE A 64 6.72 -10.75 6.93
C ILE A 64 7.61 -9.50 6.77
N ILE A 65 7.12 -8.50 6.05
CA ILE A 65 7.78 -7.22 5.84
C ILE A 65 7.04 -6.15 6.67
N PRO A 66 7.55 -5.75 7.86
CA PRO A 66 6.87 -4.81 8.74
C PRO A 66 7.09 -3.35 8.31
N GLU A 67 6.63 -2.96 7.11
CA GLU A 67 6.66 -1.55 6.72
C GLU A 67 5.40 -0.81 7.20
N THR A 68 5.54 -0.04 8.27
CA THR A 68 4.52 0.85 8.82
C THR A 68 5.12 2.16 9.33
N TRP A 69 4.29 3.16 9.60
CA TRP A 69 4.63 4.44 10.23
C TRP A 69 3.37 5.14 10.75
N PHE A 70 3.54 6.05 11.71
CA PHE A 70 2.43 6.79 12.30
C PHE A 70 1.68 7.61 11.24
N PHE A 71 0.35 7.57 11.31
CA PHE A 71 -0.55 8.32 10.43
C PHE A 71 -0.35 8.07 8.91
N ARG A 72 0.09 6.87 8.51
CA ARG A 72 0.07 6.43 7.10
C ARG A 72 -1.34 6.55 6.51
N ASP A 73 -1.49 7.33 5.44
CA ASP A 73 -2.77 7.75 4.82
C ASP A 73 -3.71 8.46 5.82
N ARG A 74 -3.39 9.72 6.15
CA ARG A 74 -4.06 10.54 7.18
C ARG A 74 -5.58 10.63 7.01
N GLU A 75 -6.04 10.62 5.77
CA GLU A 75 -7.44 10.68 5.35
C GLU A 75 -8.26 9.51 5.92
N ALA A 76 -7.66 8.32 6.10
CA ALA A 76 -8.31 7.16 6.71
C ALA A 76 -8.69 7.44 8.18
N PHE A 77 -7.77 7.97 8.97
CA PHE A 77 -8.01 8.34 10.38
C PHE A 77 -9.04 9.48 10.50
N ALA A 78 -9.01 10.45 9.60
CA ALA A 78 -10.01 11.51 9.56
C ALA A 78 -11.42 10.97 9.17
N ALA A 79 -11.50 9.97 8.29
CA ALA A 79 -12.75 9.28 7.94
C ALA A 79 -13.30 8.45 9.10
N MET A 80 -12.42 7.69 9.78
CA MET A 80 -12.71 6.94 11.00
C MET A 80 -13.34 7.84 12.07
N ALA A 81 -12.69 8.96 12.41
CA ALA A 81 -13.18 9.88 13.44
C ALA A 81 -14.55 10.50 13.10
N ARG A 82 -14.79 10.85 11.81
CA ARG A 82 -16.11 11.33 11.35
C ARG A 82 -17.18 10.25 11.44
N HIS A 83 -16.87 9.02 11.04
CA HIS A 83 -17.80 7.91 11.10
C HIS A 83 -18.15 7.53 12.55
N ALA A 84 -17.14 7.48 13.42
CA ALA A 84 -17.30 7.30 14.86
C ALA A 84 -18.26 8.35 15.45
N ARG A 85 -18.07 9.64 15.10
CA ARG A 85 -18.91 10.74 15.60
C ARG A 85 -20.35 10.65 15.10
N ALA A 86 -20.56 10.23 13.86
CA ALA A 86 -21.88 10.06 13.25
C ALA A 86 -22.66 8.85 13.76
N ASN A 87 -21.98 7.82 14.30
CA ASN A 87 -22.57 6.57 14.78
C ASN A 87 -22.39 6.38 16.30
N LEU A 88 -22.22 7.48 17.04
CA LEU A 88 -22.12 7.48 18.50
C LEU A 88 -23.35 6.85 19.14
N ARG A 89 -23.13 5.91 20.05
CA ARG A 89 -24.18 5.24 20.84
C ARG A 89 -23.95 5.58 22.32
N PRO A 90 -24.82 6.38 22.96
CA PRO A 90 -24.62 6.80 24.35
C PRO A 90 -24.39 5.60 25.29
N GLY A 91 -23.32 5.67 26.09
CA GLY A 91 -22.97 4.62 27.06
C GLY A 91 -22.30 3.37 26.48
N LEU A 92 -22.05 3.29 25.17
CA LEU A 92 -21.37 2.14 24.55
C LEU A 92 -20.07 2.57 23.84
N PRO A 93 -18.89 2.07 24.26
CA PRO A 93 -17.63 2.42 23.62
C PRO A 93 -17.51 1.89 22.19
N ILE A 94 -16.88 2.69 21.34
CA ILE A 94 -16.53 2.38 19.96
C ILE A 94 -15.38 1.36 19.95
N GLN A 95 -15.70 0.13 19.55
CA GLN A 95 -14.76 -0.97 19.35
C GLN A 95 -14.09 -0.83 17.99
N MET A 96 -12.77 -0.65 17.96
CA MET A 96 -12.01 -0.55 16.72
C MET A 96 -10.95 -1.65 16.61
N LEU A 97 -10.64 -2.07 15.38
CA LEU A 97 -9.63 -3.10 15.09
C LEU A 97 -8.64 -2.59 14.04
N SER A 98 -7.36 -2.85 14.24
CA SER A 98 -6.30 -2.80 13.22
C SER A 98 -5.76 -4.21 13.01
N LEU A 99 -5.88 -4.74 11.80
CA LEU A 99 -5.43 -6.09 11.44
C LEU A 99 -5.00 -6.10 9.95
N PRO A 100 -3.71 -6.20 9.63
CA PRO A 100 -2.56 -6.43 10.51
C PRO A 100 -2.05 -5.11 11.11
N CYS A 101 -1.75 -5.09 12.41
CA CYS A 101 -1.30 -3.88 13.09
C CYS A 101 0.22 -3.61 13.03
N SER A 102 1.02 -4.57 12.55
CA SER A 102 2.49 -4.51 12.52
C SER A 102 3.08 -4.09 13.88
N SER A 103 4.14 -3.28 13.91
CA SER A 103 4.77 -2.75 15.12
C SER A 103 3.93 -1.72 15.90
N GLY A 104 2.62 -1.60 15.63
CA GLY A 104 1.66 -0.87 16.46
C GLY A 104 1.44 0.61 16.09
N GLU A 105 2.16 1.16 15.11
CA GLU A 105 1.97 2.55 14.68
C GLU A 105 0.55 2.87 14.24
N GLU A 106 -0.13 1.93 13.57
CA GLU A 106 -1.52 2.13 13.11
C GLU A 106 -2.52 2.25 14.27
N PRO A 107 -2.68 1.26 15.17
CA PRO A 107 -3.67 1.36 16.26
C PRO A 107 -3.36 2.49 17.23
N TYR A 108 -2.09 2.85 17.45
CA TYR A 108 -1.74 4.06 18.19
C TYR A 108 -2.13 5.35 17.45
N SER A 109 -2.00 5.40 16.12
CA SER A 109 -2.53 6.52 15.31
C SER A 109 -4.06 6.60 15.38
N MET A 110 -4.77 5.46 15.44
CA MET A 110 -6.22 5.44 15.65
C MET A 110 -6.60 6.06 17.00
N ALA A 111 -5.93 5.66 18.08
CA ALA A 111 -6.18 6.22 19.41
C ALA A 111 -5.88 7.73 19.48
N MET A 112 -4.76 8.19 18.92
CA MET A 112 -4.42 9.62 18.84
C MET A 112 -5.45 10.41 18.02
N ALA A 113 -5.90 9.88 16.88
CA ALA A 113 -6.92 10.53 16.04
C ALA A 113 -8.28 10.66 16.75
N MET A 114 -8.65 9.69 17.59
CA MET A 114 -9.86 9.79 18.41
C MET A 114 -9.74 10.87 19.49
N PHE A 115 -8.57 10.98 20.16
CA PHE A 115 -8.32 12.06 21.10
C PHE A 115 -8.30 13.45 20.43
N ASP A 116 -7.60 13.60 19.29
CA ASP A 116 -7.59 14.85 18.50
C ASP A 116 -9.00 15.21 17.99
N ALA A 117 -9.87 14.22 17.75
CA ALA A 117 -11.27 14.41 17.38
C ALA A 117 -12.22 14.66 18.58
N GLY A 118 -11.69 14.79 19.81
CA GLY A 118 -12.45 15.15 21.00
C GLY A 118 -13.34 14.03 21.56
N PHE A 119 -12.87 12.78 21.51
CA PHE A 119 -13.47 11.66 22.25
C PHE A 119 -12.76 11.47 23.60
N ALA A 120 -13.51 11.11 24.65
CA ALA A 120 -12.95 10.73 25.93
C ALA A 120 -12.40 9.29 25.88
N ALA A 121 -11.52 8.94 26.82
CA ALA A 121 -10.94 7.59 26.90
C ALA A 121 -12.00 6.49 27.15
N SER A 122 -13.14 6.83 27.75
CA SER A 122 -14.30 5.96 27.93
C SER A 122 -15.04 5.63 26.63
N ASP A 123 -14.84 6.40 25.57
CA ASP A 123 -15.71 6.38 24.39
C ASP A 123 -15.24 5.37 23.34
N PHE A 124 -14.03 4.80 23.49
CA PHE A 124 -13.45 3.90 22.49
C PHE A 124 -12.38 2.97 23.04
N THR A 125 -12.15 1.86 22.34
CA THR A 125 -11.05 0.92 22.52
C THR A 125 -10.52 0.47 21.16
N VAL A 126 -9.22 0.18 21.07
CA VAL A 126 -8.56 -0.30 19.85
C VAL A 126 -7.91 -1.65 20.13
N ASP A 127 -8.24 -2.65 19.31
CA ASP A 127 -7.50 -3.92 19.26
C ASP A 127 -6.53 -3.88 18.07
N GLY A 128 -5.27 -4.24 18.32
CA GLY A 128 -4.23 -4.44 17.30
C GLY A 128 -3.91 -5.93 17.20
N VAL A 129 -4.15 -6.53 16.03
CA VAL A 129 -3.89 -7.95 15.77
C VAL A 129 -2.84 -8.08 14.68
N ASP A 130 -1.83 -8.92 14.89
CA ASP A 130 -0.82 -9.24 13.87
C ASP A 130 -0.34 -10.69 14.05
N VAL A 131 0.06 -11.34 12.97
CA VAL A 131 0.50 -12.74 13.01
C VAL A 131 2.00 -12.87 13.35
N SER A 132 2.77 -11.77 13.26
CA SER A 132 4.16 -11.71 13.71
C SER A 132 4.24 -11.47 15.22
N THR A 133 4.70 -12.48 15.96
CA THR A 133 4.91 -12.35 17.41
C THR A 133 6.00 -11.32 17.76
N ARG A 134 6.94 -11.06 16.84
CA ARG A 134 7.95 -9.99 16.99
C ARG A 134 7.32 -8.61 16.87
N ASN A 135 6.46 -8.40 15.87
CA ASN A 135 5.74 -7.15 15.67
C ASN A 135 4.88 -6.81 16.89
N ILE A 136 4.14 -7.79 17.43
CA ILE A 136 3.34 -7.64 18.65
C ILE A 136 4.20 -7.31 19.88
N ALA A 137 5.39 -7.91 20.02
CA ALA A 137 6.31 -7.59 21.11
C ALA A 137 6.87 -6.16 20.98
N GLU A 138 7.18 -5.69 19.77
CA GLU A 138 7.60 -4.31 19.50
C GLU A 138 6.46 -3.31 19.76
N ALA A 139 5.25 -3.61 19.30
CA ALA A 139 4.06 -2.82 19.53
C ALA A 139 3.74 -2.68 21.03
N THR A 140 3.84 -3.78 21.79
CA THR A 140 3.64 -3.79 23.25
C THR A 140 4.72 -3.02 23.99
N ARG A 141 5.98 -3.07 23.52
CA ARG A 141 7.10 -2.27 24.06
C ARG A 141 6.91 -0.77 23.77
N ALA A 142 6.34 -0.45 22.61
CA ALA A 142 5.94 0.89 22.18
C ALA A 142 7.08 1.94 22.19
N ILE A 143 8.29 1.57 21.79
CA ILE A 143 9.44 2.49 21.67
C ILE A 143 9.80 2.64 20.19
N TYR A 144 9.58 3.85 19.67
CA TYR A 144 9.64 4.15 18.24
C TYR A 144 10.82 5.05 17.88
N GLY A 145 11.62 4.59 16.92
CA GLY A 145 12.74 5.32 16.33
C GLY A 145 12.32 6.23 15.17
N ARG A 146 13.30 6.85 14.51
CA ARG A 146 13.08 7.80 13.40
C ARG A 146 12.21 7.25 12.26
N ASN A 147 12.32 5.95 11.94
CA ASN A 147 11.67 5.35 10.79
C ASN A 147 10.13 5.30 10.87
N SER A 148 9.58 5.33 12.09
CA SER A 148 8.15 5.36 12.37
C SER A 148 7.54 6.77 12.22
N PHE A 149 8.37 7.82 12.17
CA PHE A 149 7.96 9.22 12.04
C PHE A 149 8.32 9.74 10.63
N ARG A 150 7.42 9.53 9.67
CA ARG A 150 7.60 9.93 8.26
C ARG A 150 6.69 11.12 7.89
N GLY A 151 7.10 11.90 6.89
CA GLY A 151 6.38 13.08 6.41
C GLY A 151 6.66 14.36 7.22
N ALA A 152 6.11 15.48 6.77
CA ALA A 152 6.34 16.80 7.37
C ALA A 152 5.46 17.07 8.61
N ASP A 153 4.21 16.58 8.63
CA ASP A 153 3.35 16.70 9.81
C ASP A 153 3.75 15.67 10.88
N LEU A 154 4.55 16.14 11.83
CA LEU A 154 4.94 15.41 13.05
C LEU A 154 4.43 16.11 14.32
N ALA A 155 3.47 17.05 14.22
CA ALA A 155 3.01 17.86 15.35
C ALA A 155 2.33 17.00 16.45
N PHE A 156 1.76 15.86 16.06
CA PHE A 156 1.20 14.87 16.99
C PHE A 156 2.24 14.29 17.97
N ARG A 157 3.53 14.23 17.58
CA ARG A 157 4.61 13.70 18.43
C ARG A 157 4.76 14.50 19.73
N ALA A 158 4.66 15.82 19.65
CA ALA A 158 4.74 16.70 20.81
C ALA A 158 3.51 16.64 21.75
N ARG A 159 2.36 16.13 21.27
CA ARG A 159 1.15 15.94 22.07
C ARG A 159 1.07 14.57 22.73
N TYR A 160 1.51 13.53 22.02
CA TYR A 160 1.20 12.14 22.34
C TYR A 160 2.39 11.26 22.68
N PHE A 161 3.62 11.77 22.69
CA PHE A 161 4.81 10.96 22.99
C PHE A 161 5.70 11.61 24.04
N ASP A 162 6.21 10.76 24.93
CA ASP A 162 7.28 11.07 25.85
C ASP A 162 8.62 10.65 25.23
N PRO A 163 9.69 11.47 25.32
CA PRO A 163 11.03 11.06 24.91
C PRO A 163 11.56 10.01 25.90
N VAL A 164 12.18 8.95 25.38
CA VAL A 164 12.76 7.85 26.17
C VAL A 164 14.11 7.44 25.59
N ASP A 165 14.88 6.65 26.33
CA ASP A 165 16.08 6.03 25.75
C ASP A 165 15.70 5.15 24.54
N GLY A 166 16.51 5.21 23.49
CA GLY A 166 16.26 4.56 22.20
C GLY A 166 15.13 5.15 21.32
N GLY A 167 14.37 6.16 21.76
CA GLY A 167 13.36 6.78 20.88
C GLY A 167 12.25 7.56 21.58
N HIS A 168 11.01 7.31 21.14
CA HIS A 168 9.80 7.96 21.64
C HIS A 168 8.75 6.93 21.99
N ARG A 169 8.06 7.14 23.11
CA ARG A 169 7.01 6.23 23.58
C ARG A 169 5.67 6.96 23.64
N PRO A 170 4.57 6.38 23.11
CA PRO A 170 3.26 6.97 23.29
C PRO A 170 2.95 7.18 24.77
N ASN A 171 2.31 8.29 25.11
CA ASN A 171 2.02 8.64 26.48
C ASN A 171 1.01 7.67 27.12
N SER A 172 0.91 7.69 28.45
CA SER A 172 0.06 6.73 29.18
C SER A 172 -1.43 6.78 28.83
N ALA A 173 -1.94 7.88 28.28
CA ALA A 173 -3.33 7.98 27.82
C ALA A 173 -3.53 7.20 26.51
N VAL A 174 -2.60 7.29 25.56
CA VAL A 174 -2.65 6.52 24.31
C VAL A 174 -2.41 5.04 24.55
N LEU A 175 -1.42 4.68 25.38
CA LEU A 175 -1.08 3.28 25.64
C LEU A 175 -2.25 2.46 26.20
N LYS A 176 -3.10 3.06 27.05
CA LYS A 176 -4.23 2.38 27.69
C LYS A 176 -5.38 2.06 26.74
N GLN A 177 -5.46 2.74 25.59
CA GLN A 177 -6.55 2.54 24.62
C GLN A 177 -6.31 1.36 23.66
N VAL A 178 -5.08 0.83 23.60
CA VAL A 178 -4.68 -0.20 22.63
C VAL A 178 -4.36 -1.51 23.33
N ARG A 179 -5.03 -2.58 22.90
CA ARG A 179 -4.75 -3.97 23.30
C ARG A 179 -4.11 -4.70 22.11
N PHE A 180 -3.07 -5.48 22.35
CA PHE A 180 -2.41 -6.27 21.30
C PHE A 180 -2.61 -7.76 21.49
N SER A 181 -2.86 -8.49 20.40
CA SER A 181 -2.88 -9.95 20.37
C SER A 181 -2.15 -10.50 19.14
N ALA A 182 -1.46 -11.62 19.31
CA ALA A 182 -0.88 -12.35 18.19
C ALA A 182 -1.94 -13.27 17.56
N GLY A 183 -2.16 -13.18 16.26
CA GLY A 183 -3.17 -13.98 15.57
C GLY A 183 -3.37 -13.65 14.10
N ASN A 184 -4.20 -14.46 13.43
CA ASN A 184 -4.53 -14.35 12.02
C ASN A 184 -6.00 -13.88 11.87
N LEU A 185 -6.34 -13.18 10.78
CA LEU A 185 -7.72 -12.84 10.41
C LEU A 185 -8.68 -14.05 10.47
N PHE A 186 -8.16 -15.22 10.06
CA PHE A 186 -8.91 -16.47 10.02
C PHE A 186 -8.99 -17.21 11.36
N ASP A 187 -8.30 -16.75 12.40
CA ASP A 187 -8.37 -17.31 13.75
C ASP A 187 -9.51 -16.65 14.55
N PRO A 188 -10.56 -17.38 14.96
CA PRO A 188 -11.63 -16.83 15.77
C PRO A 188 -11.20 -16.32 17.14
N ALA A 189 -10.10 -16.84 17.69
CA ALA A 189 -9.60 -16.46 19.02
C ALA A 189 -8.75 -15.17 19.00
N ALA A 190 -8.25 -14.75 17.84
CA ALA A 190 -7.38 -13.57 17.71
C ALA A 190 -8.09 -12.25 18.05
N THR A 191 -9.38 -12.15 17.74
CA THR A 191 -10.23 -10.96 17.95
C THR A 191 -11.05 -11.06 19.25
N SER A 192 -10.46 -11.58 20.32
CA SER A 192 -11.13 -11.94 21.58
C SER A 192 -11.56 -10.74 22.45
N GLY A 193 -11.38 -9.51 21.97
CA GLY A 193 -11.66 -8.28 22.70
C GLY A 193 -13.09 -7.72 22.56
N ALA A 194 -13.85 -8.12 21.52
CA ALA A 194 -15.22 -7.69 21.25
C ALA A 194 -15.95 -8.64 20.28
N ASP A 195 -17.26 -8.84 20.47
CA ASP A 195 -18.08 -9.67 19.57
C ASP A 195 -18.24 -9.07 18.16
N SER A 196 -18.18 -7.73 18.04
CA SER A 196 -18.17 -7.03 16.76
C SER A 196 -17.60 -5.61 16.86
N TYR A 197 -16.92 -5.17 15.81
CA TYR A 197 -16.27 -3.87 15.72
C TYR A 197 -17.14 -2.82 15.02
N ASP A 198 -17.01 -1.56 15.47
CA ASP A 198 -17.51 -0.36 14.79
C ASP A 198 -16.72 -0.11 13.50
N ILE A 199 -15.40 -0.20 13.62
CA ILE A 199 -14.45 0.19 12.58
C ILE A 199 -13.32 -0.84 12.53
N VAL A 200 -12.95 -1.27 11.32
CA VAL A 200 -11.82 -2.16 11.06
C VAL A 200 -10.90 -1.52 10.03
N PHE A 201 -9.63 -1.37 10.38
CA PHE A 201 -8.55 -1.11 9.43
C PHE A 201 -7.97 -2.47 9.02
N CYS A 202 -8.04 -2.79 7.73
CA CYS A 202 -7.40 -3.96 7.14
C CYS A 202 -6.65 -3.53 5.89
N ARG A 203 -5.41 -3.09 6.09
CA ARG A 203 -4.62 -2.32 5.13
C ARG A 203 -3.32 -3.05 4.82
N ASN A 204 -2.96 -3.06 3.54
CA ASN A 204 -1.73 -3.66 3.02
C ASN A 204 -1.57 -5.16 3.37
N LEU A 205 -2.67 -5.91 3.43
CA LEU A 205 -2.71 -7.36 3.69
C LEU A 205 -3.29 -8.15 2.51
N LEU A 206 -4.44 -7.70 1.98
CA LEU A 206 -5.19 -8.39 0.94
C LEU A 206 -4.40 -8.47 -0.38
N ILE A 207 -3.43 -7.59 -0.57
CA ILE A 207 -2.44 -7.64 -1.67
C ILE A 207 -1.57 -8.91 -1.66
N TYR A 208 -1.43 -9.59 -0.52
CA TYR A 208 -0.65 -10.83 -0.40
C TYR A 208 -1.48 -12.09 -0.60
N PHE A 209 -2.81 -11.97 -0.65
CA PHE A 209 -3.75 -13.08 -0.77
C PHE A 209 -4.13 -13.33 -2.24
N ASP A 210 -4.40 -14.59 -2.58
CA ASP A 210 -5.06 -14.93 -3.86
C ASP A 210 -6.56 -14.62 -3.81
N ARG A 211 -7.26 -14.80 -4.95
CA ARG A 211 -8.66 -14.37 -5.09
C ARG A 211 -9.60 -15.13 -4.15
N GLU A 212 -9.37 -16.43 -3.98
CA GLU A 212 -10.12 -17.30 -3.08
C GLU A 212 -9.95 -16.85 -1.62
N LEU A 213 -8.73 -16.49 -1.24
CA LEU A 213 -8.44 -16.04 0.12
C LEU A 213 -8.85 -14.58 0.37
N GLN A 214 -8.81 -13.70 -0.64
CA GLN A 214 -9.39 -12.35 -0.59
C GLN A 214 -10.90 -12.37 -0.32
N GLN A 215 -11.64 -13.25 -1.00
CA GLN A 215 -13.07 -13.50 -0.73
C GLN A 215 -13.27 -13.94 0.74
N ARG A 216 -12.56 -14.97 1.19
CA ARG A 216 -12.64 -15.47 2.58
C ARG A 216 -12.29 -14.40 3.60
N ALA A 217 -11.27 -13.58 3.33
CA ALA A 217 -10.85 -12.48 4.18
C ALA A 217 -11.96 -11.42 4.30
N LEU A 218 -12.58 -11.03 3.19
CA LEU A 218 -13.64 -10.02 3.19
C LEU A 218 -14.95 -10.53 3.78
N ASP A 219 -15.30 -11.82 3.62
CA ASP A 219 -16.40 -12.42 4.39
C ASP A 219 -16.11 -12.43 5.90
N ARG A 220 -14.87 -12.72 6.31
CA ARG A 220 -14.48 -12.68 7.72
C ARG A 220 -14.49 -11.26 8.28
N LEU A 221 -13.99 -10.27 7.55
CA LEU A 221 -14.09 -8.85 7.90
C LEU A 221 -15.56 -8.39 7.99
N ARG A 222 -16.43 -8.89 7.10
CA ARG A 222 -17.87 -8.65 7.13
C ARG A 222 -18.57 -9.34 8.31
N GLN A 223 -18.04 -10.43 8.85
CA GLN A 223 -18.52 -11.01 10.11
C GLN A 223 -18.08 -10.17 11.32
N LEU A 224 -16.82 -9.74 11.35
CA LEU A 224 -16.24 -8.95 12.45
C LEU A 224 -16.85 -7.55 12.56
N LEU A 225 -17.22 -6.92 11.45
CA LEU A 225 -17.93 -5.65 11.44
C LEU A 225 -19.41 -5.84 11.79
N ARG A 226 -19.96 -4.93 12.59
CA ARG A 226 -21.42 -4.79 12.72
C ARG A 226 -22.06 -4.18 11.48
N LEU A 227 -23.38 -4.32 11.37
CA LEU A 227 -24.15 -3.58 10.38
C LEU A 227 -23.94 -2.06 10.54
N GLY A 228 -23.68 -1.37 9.43
CA GLY A 228 -23.32 0.05 9.41
C GLY A 228 -21.85 0.35 9.73
N GLY A 229 -21.07 -0.64 10.18
CA GLY A 229 -19.65 -0.45 10.52
C GLY A 229 -18.74 -0.17 9.32
N LEU A 230 -17.60 0.46 9.59
CA LEU A 230 -16.67 0.97 8.59
C LEU A 230 -15.43 0.07 8.43
N LEU A 231 -15.19 -0.42 7.21
CA LEU A 231 -13.94 -1.02 6.78
C LEU A 231 -13.07 0.04 6.09
N LEU A 232 -11.80 0.14 6.44
CA LEU A 232 -10.80 0.92 5.70
C LEU A 232 -9.69 -0.01 5.20
N VAL A 233 -9.36 0.11 3.92
CA VAL A 233 -8.33 -0.72 3.25
C VAL A 233 -7.23 0.15 2.64
N GLY A 234 -6.11 -0.45 2.23
CA GLY A 234 -5.04 0.26 1.57
C GLY A 234 -5.43 0.72 0.15
N PRO A 235 -4.72 1.70 -0.44
CA PRO A 235 -5.02 2.22 -1.78
C PRO A 235 -5.11 1.13 -2.85
N ALA A 236 -4.17 0.17 -2.82
CA ALA A 236 -4.07 -0.95 -3.74
C ALA A 236 -5.19 -2.01 -3.58
N GLU A 237 -5.96 -1.96 -2.49
CA GLU A 237 -6.98 -2.95 -2.11
C GLU A 237 -8.40 -2.42 -2.35
N SER A 238 -8.51 -1.12 -2.68
CA SER A 238 -9.76 -0.35 -2.76
C SER A 238 -10.81 -0.88 -3.74
N SER A 239 -10.44 -1.67 -4.75
CA SER A 239 -11.40 -2.35 -5.63
C SER A 239 -12.10 -3.53 -4.95
N LEU A 240 -11.46 -4.20 -3.99
CA LEU A 240 -11.93 -5.47 -3.45
C LEU A 240 -13.23 -5.35 -2.64
N PRO A 241 -13.38 -4.47 -1.62
CA PRO A 241 -14.57 -4.47 -0.77
C PRO A 241 -15.89 -4.29 -1.54
N THR A 242 -15.88 -3.51 -2.62
CA THR A 242 -17.07 -3.28 -3.47
C THR A 242 -17.51 -4.54 -4.22
N LEU A 243 -16.57 -5.38 -4.65
CA LEU A 243 -16.86 -6.66 -5.32
C LEU A 243 -17.50 -7.69 -4.38
N PHE A 244 -17.30 -7.52 -3.06
CA PHE A 244 -17.74 -8.47 -2.03
C PHE A 244 -18.77 -7.85 -1.07
N GLY A 245 -19.60 -6.93 -1.58
CA GLY A 245 -20.84 -6.49 -0.93
C GLY A 245 -20.71 -5.35 0.09
N PHE A 246 -19.55 -4.68 0.19
CA PHE A 246 -19.44 -3.42 0.93
C PHE A 246 -19.81 -2.23 0.04
N ALA A 247 -20.49 -1.23 0.60
CA ALA A 247 -20.75 0.03 -0.11
C ALA A 247 -19.63 1.04 0.14
N SER A 248 -19.21 1.80 -0.87
CA SER A 248 -18.23 2.89 -0.64
C SER A 248 -18.83 3.95 0.29
N ALA A 249 -18.06 4.36 1.31
CA ALA A 249 -18.38 5.48 2.20
C ALA A 249 -18.24 6.86 1.52
N ARG A 250 -17.93 6.90 0.22
CA ARG A 250 -17.78 8.10 -0.62
C ARG A 250 -16.86 9.18 -0.03
N THR A 251 -15.89 8.76 0.78
CA THR A 251 -14.84 9.64 1.31
C THR A 251 -13.60 9.50 0.42
N PRO A 252 -13.21 10.54 -0.34
CA PRO A 252 -12.02 10.50 -1.20
C PRO A 252 -10.77 10.11 -0.41
N MET A 253 -9.92 9.27 -1.03
CA MET A 253 -8.60 8.81 -0.53
C MET A 253 -8.52 8.19 0.88
N ALA A 254 -9.64 8.06 1.59
CA ALA A 254 -9.72 7.28 2.82
C ALA A 254 -9.95 5.78 2.59
N PHE A 255 -10.25 5.37 1.34
CA PHE A 255 -10.51 3.99 0.93
C PHE A 255 -11.45 3.24 1.89
N ALA A 256 -12.52 3.95 2.26
CA ALA A 256 -13.43 3.56 3.32
C ALA A 256 -14.76 3.03 2.76
N PHE A 257 -15.28 1.98 3.39
CA PHE A 257 -16.42 1.18 2.94
C PHE A 257 -17.31 0.80 4.13
N VAL A 258 -18.63 0.77 3.93
CA VAL A 258 -19.62 0.47 4.97
C VAL A 258 -20.21 -0.91 4.74
N LYS A 259 -20.30 -1.72 5.81
CA LYS A 259 -21.08 -2.96 5.81
C LYS A 259 -22.57 -2.61 5.77
N GLN A 260 -23.24 -2.98 4.68
CA GLN A 260 -24.70 -2.88 4.56
C GLN A 260 -25.36 -4.23 4.84
N GLU A 261 -26.69 -4.24 4.99
CA GLU A 261 -27.45 -5.47 4.88
C GLU A 261 -27.26 -6.04 3.47
N SER A 262 -27.19 -7.36 3.37
CA SER A 262 -27.16 -8.02 2.07
C SER A 262 -28.53 -7.87 1.42
N VAL A 263 -28.70 -6.81 0.61
CA VAL A 263 -29.78 -6.74 -0.37
C VAL A 263 -29.67 -8.00 -1.22
N PRO A 264 -30.71 -8.85 -1.30
CA PRO A 264 -30.68 -10.01 -2.18
C PRO A 264 -30.41 -9.53 -3.60
N GLN A 265 -29.28 -9.93 -4.16
CA GLN A 265 -28.93 -9.56 -5.52
C GLN A 265 -29.92 -10.29 -6.43
N ALA A 266 -30.94 -9.56 -6.90
CA ALA A 266 -31.94 -10.10 -7.81
C ALA A 266 -31.21 -10.75 -9.00
N ALA A 267 -31.49 -12.04 -9.23
CA ALA A 267 -30.89 -12.76 -10.35
C ALA A 267 -31.15 -11.96 -11.64
N PRO A 268 -30.17 -11.83 -12.54
CA PRO A 268 -30.33 -11.05 -13.76
C PRO A 268 -31.50 -11.65 -14.56
N VAL A 269 -32.61 -10.89 -14.62
CA VAL A 269 -33.84 -11.34 -15.27
C VAL A 269 -33.54 -11.50 -16.76
N ALA A 270 -33.68 -12.72 -17.26
CA ALA A 270 -33.38 -13.01 -18.65
C ALA A 270 -34.40 -12.35 -19.58
N GLY A 271 -33.96 -11.34 -20.33
CA GLY A 271 -34.58 -10.91 -21.58
C GLY A 271 -35.46 -9.65 -21.52
N SER A 272 -35.04 -8.64 -22.28
CA SER A 272 -35.81 -8.18 -23.44
C SER A 272 -34.90 -7.37 -24.36
N GLY A 273 -34.73 -7.81 -25.60
CA GLY A 273 -33.85 -7.17 -26.56
C GLY A 273 -34.50 -5.93 -27.17
N VAL A 274 -33.85 -4.77 -27.05
CA VAL A 274 -34.14 -3.60 -27.88
C VAL A 274 -33.01 -3.47 -28.90
N GLN A 275 -33.30 -3.84 -30.14
CA GLN A 275 -32.38 -3.65 -31.27
C GLN A 275 -32.31 -2.16 -31.64
N SER A 276 -31.10 -1.64 -31.88
CA SER A 276 -30.88 -0.36 -32.56
C SER A 276 -30.14 -0.60 -33.88
N PRO A 277 -30.54 0.07 -34.98
CA PRO A 277 -30.13 -0.34 -36.32
C PRO A 277 -28.71 0.10 -36.69
N ALA A 278 -27.98 -0.77 -37.38
CA ALA A 278 -26.67 -0.47 -37.94
C ALA A 278 -26.76 0.34 -39.24
N ARG A 279 -25.78 1.22 -39.48
CA ARG A 279 -25.56 1.87 -40.78
C ARG A 279 -24.06 1.83 -41.13
N PRO A 280 -23.66 1.43 -42.35
CA PRO A 280 -22.27 1.05 -42.64
C PRO A 280 -21.41 2.22 -43.11
N VAL A 281 -20.11 2.20 -42.75
CA VAL A 281 -19.07 3.04 -43.36
C VAL A 281 -17.94 2.14 -43.86
N LYS A 282 -17.57 2.27 -45.14
CA LYS A 282 -16.54 1.45 -45.79
C LYS A 282 -15.14 1.92 -45.41
N ALA A 283 -14.29 1.02 -44.93
CA ALA A 283 -12.86 1.28 -44.77
C ALA A 283 -12.12 1.12 -46.11
N ARG A 284 -11.24 2.06 -46.44
CA ARG A 284 -10.38 2.03 -47.64
C ARG A 284 -8.91 2.08 -47.19
N ARG A 285 -8.13 1.05 -47.51
CA ARG A 285 -6.66 1.04 -47.33
C ARG A 285 -5.99 1.81 -48.48
N PRO A 286 -4.86 2.47 -48.21
CA PRO A 286 -3.77 2.62 -49.17
C PRO A 286 -2.53 1.83 -48.71
N THR A 287 -2.09 0.90 -49.54
CA THR A 287 -0.72 0.35 -49.53
C THR A 287 0.14 1.16 -50.49
N ALA A 288 1.36 1.53 -50.10
CA ALA A 288 2.38 2.02 -51.02
C ALA A 288 3.76 1.48 -50.62
N THR A 289 4.44 0.88 -51.59
CA THR A 289 5.73 0.19 -51.46
C THR A 289 6.89 1.16 -51.62
N LEU A 290 7.97 1.01 -50.84
CA LEU A 290 9.25 1.67 -51.11
C LEU A 290 10.24 0.68 -51.73
N ALA A 291 10.76 1.02 -52.91
CA ALA A 291 11.78 0.25 -53.61
C ALA A 291 13.19 0.83 -53.37
N ARG A 292 14.21 -0.03 -53.47
CA ARG A 292 15.65 0.32 -53.34
C ARG A 292 16.23 0.85 -54.65
N VAL A 293 17.20 1.77 -54.56
CA VAL A 293 18.54 1.86 -55.21
C VAL A 293 19.29 2.96 -54.41
N GLY A 294 20.60 2.96 -54.14
CA GLY A 294 21.74 2.08 -54.42
C GLY A 294 23.03 2.70 -53.82
N ASP A 295 24.14 1.95 -53.80
CA ASP A 295 25.38 2.30 -53.06
C ASP A 295 26.19 3.48 -53.64
N VAL A 296 26.81 4.30 -52.77
CA VAL A 296 28.18 4.82 -52.94
C VAL A 296 28.85 5.08 -51.58
N ASP A 297 30.03 4.51 -51.37
CA ASP A 297 31.11 4.88 -50.43
C ASP A 297 32.37 5.09 -51.33
N PRO A 298 33.48 5.80 -50.97
CA PRO A 298 33.97 5.99 -49.60
C PRO A 298 34.70 7.32 -49.23
N ALA A 299 34.98 7.43 -47.93
CA ALA A 299 36.20 7.99 -47.31
C ALA A 299 36.72 9.41 -47.67
N LYS A 300 36.74 10.28 -46.64
CA LYS A 300 38.00 10.81 -46.07
C LYS A 300 37.82 11.33 -44.64
N ALA A 301 38.88 11.23 -43.83
CA ALA A 301 38.87 11.49 -42.39
C ALA A 301 39.97 12.48 -41.95
N ARG A 302 39.86 12.98 -40.70
CA ARG A 302 40.82 13.84 -39.94
C ARG A 302 40.87 15.31 -40.43
N GLY A 303 41.04 16.35 -39.61
CA GLY A 303 41.18 16.57 -38.15
C GLY A 303 41.15 18.10 -37.88
N LEU A 304 41.28 18.74 -36.70
CA LEU A 304 41.55 18.42 -35.27
C LEU A 304 40.82 19.50 -34.40
N ALA A 305 40.43 19.30 -33.14
CA ALA A 305 41.15 19.49 -31.84
C ALA A 305 41.89 20.86 -31.66
N PRO A 306 42.06 21.44 -30.43
CA PRO A 306 41.98 20.78 -29.10
C PRO A 306 41.40 21.56 -27.86
N ALA A 307 40.92 20.77 -26.88
CA ALA A 307 41.19 20.76 -25.41
C ALA A 307 41.14 22.00 -24.46
N ARG A 308 40.61 21.79 -23.24
CA ARG A 308 41.37 21.70 -21.95
C ARG A 308 40.51 21.25 -20.73
N HIS A 309 41.16 21.00 -19.57
CA HIS A 309 40.72 20.09 -18.49
C HIS A 309 40.53 20.74 -17.08
N LEU A 310 39.57 20.19 -16.29
CA LEU A 310 39.59 19.88 -14.81
C LEU A 310 39.84 21.04 -13.81
N PRO A 311 39.64 20.90 -12.46
CA PRO A 311 39.37 19.72 -11.59
C PRO A 311 38.08 19.84 -10.72
N ILE A 312 37.72 18.95 -9.77
CA ILE A 312 38.11 18.87 -8.33
C ILE A 312 37.38 17.63 -7.71
N SER A 313 38.05 16.57 -7.27
CA SER A 313 38.52 16.22 -5.90
C SER A 313 37.53 15.50 -4.96
N LYS A 314 37.96 14.36 -4.39
CA LYS A 314 37.54 13.86 -3.05
C LYS A 314 38.53 14.37 -1.99
N PRO A 315 38.12 14.52 -0.72
CA PRO A 315 38.56 13.56 0.31
C PRO A 315 37.47 13.20 1.35
N LEU A 316 37.85 12.38 2.33
CA LEU A 316 36.99 11.79 3.38
C LEU A 316 36.63 12.78 4.52
N ASN A 317 35.39 12.73 5.03
CA ASN A 317 35.03 12.48 6.45
C ASN A 317 33.51 12.62 6.68
N GLU A 318 32.99 11.96 7.73
CA GLU A 318 31.71 12.37 8.34
C GLU A 318 31.90 13.68 9.14
N PRO A 319 30.91 14.58 9.11
CA PRO A 319 30.27 14.94 10.37
C PRO A 319 28.73 15.08 10.25
N ALA A 320 28.06 15.20 11.40
CA ALA A 320 26.60 15.16 11.50
C ALA A 320 25.85 16.42 10.99
N SER A 321 24.70 16.17 10.35
CA SER A 321 23.50 17.05 10.17
C SER A 321 23.66 18.40 9.45
N PRO A 322 22.65 18.83 8.67
CA PRO A 322 21.67 19.77 9.24
C PRO A 322 20.21 19.58 8.79
N LEU A 323 19.31 20.37 9.41
CA LEU A 323 17.86 20.41 9.19
C LEU A 323 17.46 20.70 7.73
N GLN A 324 16.34 20.12 7.27
CA GLN A 324 15.79 20.34 5.92
C GLN A 324 15.32 21.80 5.74
N LYS A 325 15.61 22.38 4.56
CA LYS A 325 15.17 23.73 4.16
C LYS A 325 13.80 23.68 3.46
N ASP A 326 13.03 24.76 3.57
CA ASP A 326 11.76 24.99 2.87
C ASP A 326 11.89 25.04 1.34
N ASP A 327 11.88 23.89 0.67
CA ASP A 327 11.89 23.82 -0.80
C ASP A 327 10.55 24.32 -1.40
N PRO A 328 10.54 25.38 -2.25
CA PRO A 328 9.32 25.85 -2.92
C PRO A 328 8.71 24.83 -3.90
N ALA A 329 9.53 24.00 -4.56
CA ALA A 329 9.05 22.98 -5.49
C ALA A 329 8.30 21.87 -4.74
N GLN A 330 8.86 21.41 -3.62
CA GLN A 330 8.24 20.42 -2.73
C GLN A 330 6.88 20.92 -2.20
N ARG A 331 6.81 22.15 -1.69
CA ARG A 331 5.54 22.76 -1.24
C ARG A 331 4.51 22.91 -2.36
N SER A 332 4.95 23.05 -3.60
CA SER A 332 4.09 23.06 -4.78
C SER A 332 3.55 21.67 -5.13
N LEU A 333 4.36 20.60 -5.01
CA LEU A 333 3.87 19.21 -5.12
C LEU A 333 2.82 18.92 -4.04
N GLU A 334 3.11 19.26 -2.78
CA GLU A 334 2.19 19.09 -1.65
C GLU A 334 0.89 19.88 -1.80
N ALA A 335 0.89 20.99 -2.55
CA ALA A 335 -0.34 21.73 -2.89
C ALA A 335 -1.20 20.99 -3.92
N VAL A 336 -0.58 20.37 -4.92
CA VAL A 336 -1.27 19.52 -5.91
C VAL A 336 -1.87 18.28 -5.23
N GLU A 337 -1.08 17.63 -4.38
CA GLU A 337 -1.52 16.49 -3.58
C GLU A 337 -2.71 16.87 -2.70
N ARG A 338 -2.63 17.94 -1.89
CA ARG A 338 -3.77 18.41 -1.08
C ARG A 338 -5.03 18.73 -1.89
N ALA A 339 -4.91 19.25 -3.11
CA ALA A 339 -6.04 19.50 -3.99
C ALA A 339 -6.67 18.19 -4.52
N ALA A 340 -5.84 17.21 -4.88
CA ALA A 340 -6.27 15.87 -5.29
C ALA A 340 -6.96 15.11 -4.14
N ASN A 341 -6.35 15.11 -2.94
CA ASN A 341 -6.88 14.47 -1.73
C ASN A 341 -8.23 15.05 -1.32
N ALA A 342 -8.43 16.36 -1.53
CA ALA A 342 -9.70 17.03 -1.29
C ALA A 342 -10.75 16.86 -2.42
N GLY A 343 -10.48 16.04 -3.44
CA GLY A 343 -11.39 15.78 -4.55
C GLY A 343 -11.56 16.95 -5.53
N ARG A 344 -10.76 18.02 -5.42
CA ARG A 344 -10.83 19.19 -6.30
C ARG A 344 -9.98 18.95 -7.54
N LEU A 345 -10.41 17.97 -8.36
CA LEU A 345 -9.61 17.39 -9.45
C LEU A 345 -9.13 18.44 -10.47
N GLU A 346 -9.98 19.40 -10.85
CA GLU A 346 -9.58 20.46 -11.78
C GLU A 346 -8.57 21.46 -11.17
N GLU A 347 -8.68 21.76 -9.88
CA GLU A 347 -7.69 22.56 -9.16
C GLU A 347 -6.34 21.81 -9.07
N ALA A 348 -6.37 20.51 -8.79
CA ALA A 348 -5.19 19.65 -8.78
C ALA A 348 -4.50 19.61 -10.14
N LYS A 349 -5.26 19.43 -11.23
CA LYS A 349 -4.74 19.50 -12.60
C LYS A 349 -4.12 20.88 -12.90
N GLN A 350 -4.81 21.98 -12.60
CA GLN A 350 -4.29 23.33 -12.83
C GLN A 350 -3.06 23.66 -11.99
N ALA A 351 -3.01 23.21 -10.74
CA ALA A 351 -1.83 23.32 -9.90
C ALA A 351 -0.65 22.46 -10.42
N ALA A 352 -0.93 21.27 -10.97
CA ALA A 352 0.09 20.41 -11.57
C ALA A 352 0.71 21.02 -12.83
N HIS A 353 -0.09 21.63 -13.72
CA HIS A 353 0.42 22.33 -14.88
C HIS A 353 1.29 23.53 -14.47
N ARG A 354 0.83 24.36 -13.52
CA ARG A 354 1.64 25.47 -12.97
C ARG A 354 2.94 25.00 -12.30
N HIS A 355 2.94 23.83 -11.64
CA HIS A 355 4.16 23.23 -11.11
C HIS A 355 5.15 22.89 -12.25
N ILE A 356 4.67 22.24 -13.31
CA ILE A 356 5.49 21.88 -14.48
C ILE A 356 6.05 23.14 -15.18
N GLU A 357 5.26 24.21 -15.27
CA GLU A 357 5.70 25.51 -15.83
C GLU A 357 6.75 26.20 -14.96
N THR A 358 6.63 26.13 -13.62
CA THR A 358 7.46 26.88 -12.68
C THR A 358 8.74 26.15 -12.28
N PHE A 359 8.64 24.84 -12.04
CA PHE A 359 9.70 24.00 -11.46
C PHE A 359 10.17 22.89 -12.42
N GLY A 360 9.49 22.72 -13.55
CA GLY A 360 9.80 21.71 -14.55
C GLY A 360 9.08 20.37 -14.33
N PRO A 361 9.18 19.45 -15.32
CA PRO A 361 8.60 18.13 -15.23
C PRO A 361 9.34 17.23 -14.23
N SER A 362 8.60 16.51 -13.40
CA SER A 362 9.14 15.54 -12.41
C SER A 362 8.32 14.23 -12.40
N PRO A 363 8.88 13.11 -11.88
CA PRO A 363 8.12 11.88 -11.72
C PRO A 363 6.88 12.06 -10.84
N GLY A 364 7.04 12.78 -9.72
CA GLY A 364 5.98 13.03 -8.75
C GLY A 364 4.82 13.82 -9.34
N ILE A 365 5.08 14.90 -10.09
CA ILE A 365 4.00 15.72 -10.65
C ILE A 365 3.21 14.98 -11.74
N PHE A 366 3.88 14.19 -12.58
CA PHE A 366 3.19 13.36 -13.57
C PHE A 366 2.43 12.18 -12.93
N TYR A 367 2.91 11.65 -11.82
CA TYR A 367 2.16 10.67 -11.03
C TYR A 367 0.87 11.27 -10.43
N LEU A 368 0.97 12.43 -9.76
CA LEU A 368 -0.19 13.14 -9.20
C LEU A 368 -1.20 13.56 -10.28
N LEU A 369 -0.71 14.02 -11.44
CA LEU A 369 -1.57 14.35 -12.58
C LEU A 369 -2.27 13.09 -13.14
N GLY A 370 -1.56 11.97 -13.22
CA GLY A 370 -2.14 10.67 -13.58
C GLY A 370 -3.27 10.24 -12.63
N LEU A 371 -3.07 10.36 -11.31
CA LEU A 371 -4.10 10.10 -10.30
C LEU A 371 -5.33 11.01 -10.49
N ALA A 372 -5.12 12.32 -10.70
CA ALA A 372 -6.21 13.28 -10.88
C ALA A 372 -7.03 13.01 -12.16
N HIS A 373 -6.40 12.51 -13.23
CA HIS A 373 -7.09 12.07 -14.44
C HIS A 373 -7.83 10.73 -14.24
N ASP A 374 -7.24 9.73 -13.58
CA ASP A 374 -7.87 8.43 -13.28
C ASP A 374 -9.11 8.60 -12.38
N ALA A 375 -8.99 9.39 -11.31
CA ALA A 375 -10.10 9.78 -10.45
C ALA A 375 -11.22 10.53 -11.22
N GLY A 376 -10.84 11.31 -12.24
CA GLY A 376 -11.74 11.99 -13.16
C GLY A 376 -12.26 11.12 -14.31
N ARG A 377 -11.91 9.82 -14.37
CA ARG A 377 -12.21 8.87 -15.45
C ARG A 377 -11.65 9.25 -16.84
N ALA A 378 -10.70 10.17 -16.88
CA ALA A 378 -9.94 10.55 -18.08
C ALA A 378 -8.79 9.55 -18.31
N VAL A 379 -9.15 8.32 -18.71
CA VAL A 379 -8.23 7.18 -18.76
C VAL A 379 -7.06 7.36 -19.75
N PRO A 380 -7.24 7.86 -20.99
CA PRO A 380 -6.12 8.07 -21.90
C PRO A 380 -5.04 9.01 -21.32
N GLU A 381 -5.48 10.11 -20.71
CA GLU A 381 -4.64 11.12 -20.09
C GLU A 381 -3.96 10.60 -18.82
N ALA A 382 -4.65 9.76 -18.03
CA ALA A 382 -4.05 9.08 -16.89
C ALA A 382 -2.91 8.15 -17.32
N ILE A 383 -3.15 7.32 -18.34
CA ILE A 383 -2.12 6.43 -18.92
C ILE A 383 -0.94 7.22 -19.48
N GLU A 384 -1.19 8.33 -20.18
CA GLU A 384 -0.13 9.18 -20.73
C GLU A 384 0.73 9.78 -19.62
N ASN A 385 0.12 10.33 -18.57
CA ASN A 385 0.85 10.93 -17.45
C ASN A 385 1.63 9.90 -16.63
N TYR A 386 1.05 8.72 -16.35
CA TYR A 386 1.80 7.62 -15.76
C TYR A 386 2.98 7.19 -16.63
N ARG A 387 2.83 7.14 -17.97
CA ARG A 387 3.96 6.85 -18.87
C ARG A 387 5.04 7.93 -18.83
N LYS A 388 4.69 9.22 -18.71
CA LYS A 388 5.65 10.33 -18.51
C LYS A 388 6.41 10.21 -17.19
N ALA A 389 5.73 9.87 -16.10
CA ALA A 389 6.38 9.59 -14.81
C ALA A 389 7.36 8.41 -14.89
N LEU A 390 6.98 7.31 -15.56
CA LEU A 390 7.87 6.15 -15.78
C LEU A 390 8.99 6.39 -16.79
N TYR A 391 8.88 7.39 -17.66
CA TYR A 391 9.97 7.81 -18.54
C TYR A 391 11.07 8.53 -17.74
N LEU A 392 10.69 9.42 -16.82
CA LEU A 392 11.62 10.14 -15.95
C LEU A 392 12.18 9.27 -14.82
N ALA A 393 11.37 8.39 -14.25
CA ALA A 393 11.78 7.43 -13.21
C ALA A 393 11.27 6.02 -13.55
N PRO A 394 12.04 5.23 -14.33
CA PRO A 394 11.68 3.86 -14.72
C PRO A 394 11.37 2.90 -13.57
N ASP A 395 11.84 3.21 -12.37
CA ASP A 395 11.66 2.38 -11.17
C ASP A 395 10.65 2.98 -10.15
N HIS A 396 9.88 4.01 -10.54
CA HIS A 396 8.87 4.66 -9.68
C HIS A 396 7.70 3.71 -9.37
N ARG A 397 7.67 3.17 -8.14
CA ARG A 397 6.87 1.99 -7.76
C ARG A 397 5.38 2.30 -7.76
N GLU A 398 5.02 3.47 -7.24
CA GLU A 398 3.68 4.00 -7.10
C GLU A 398 3.01 4.08 -8.48
N THR A 399 3.72 4.61 -9.47
CA THR A 399 3.23 4.73 -10.84
C THR A 399 3.13 3.40 -11.55
N LEU A 400 4.09 2.49 -11.37
CA LEU A 400 4.01 1.15 -11.96
C LEU A 400 2.77 0.40 -11.45
N ALA A 401 2.45 0.52 -10.16
CA ALA A 401 1.29 -0.13 -9.55
C ALA A 401 -0.03 0.46 -10.07
N HIS A 402 -0.18 1.80 -10.06
CA HIS A 402 -1.40 2.46 -10.53
C HIS A 402 -1.63 2.24 -12.04
N LEU A 403 -0.58 2.32 -12.86
CA LEU A 403 -0.71 2.05 -14.29
C LEU A 403 -1.04 0.58 -14.57
N SER A 404 -0.48 -0.38 -13.82
CA SER A 404 -0.85 -1.79 -13.98
C SER A 404 -2.34 -2.01 -13.72
N LEU A 405 -2.83 -1.53 -12.57
CA LEU A 405 -4.24 -1.66 -12.20
C LEU A 405 -5.17 -0.95 -13.20
N LEU A 406 -4.76 0.19 -13.75
CA LEU A 406 -5.52 0.90 -14.79
C LEU A 406 -5.56 0.11 -16.10
N LEU A 407 -4.47 -0.54 -16.51
CA LEU A 407 -4.44 -1.40 -17.70
C LEU A 407 -5.30 -2.66 -17.52
N GLU A 408 -5.30 -3.28 -16.33
CA GLU A 408 -6.19 -4.42 -16.01
C GLU A 408 -7.66 -4.02 -16.13
N ARG A 409 -8.04 -2.83 -15.62
CA ARG A 409 -9.41 -2.28 -15.77
C ARG A 409 -9.80 -2.02 -17.23
N GLN A 410 -8.84 -1.75 -18.11
CA GLN A 410 -9.06 -1.59 -19.56
C GLN A 410 -8.97 -2.93 -20.33
N GLY A 411 -8.73 -4.05 -19.65
CA GLY A 411 -8.57 -5.37 -20.26
C GLY A 411 -7.18 -5.65 -20.85
N ASP A 412 -6.23 -4.74 -20.73
CA ASP A 412 -4.83 -4.94 -21.15
C ASP A 412 -4.03 -5.72 -20.09
N MET A 413 -4.40 -6.98 -19.92
CA MET A 413 -3.73 -7.91 -19.00
C MET A 413 -2.26 -8.15 -19.39
N ALA A 414 -1.91 -7.98 -20.66
CA ALA A 414 -0.54 -8.14 -21.14
C ALA A 414 0.36 -6.99 -20.69
N GLY A 415 -0.08 -5.74 -20.91
CA GLY A 415 0.60 -4.53 -20.45
C GLY A 415 0.73 -4.51 -18.92
N ALA A 416 -0.34 -4.83 -18.20
CA ALA A 416 -0.33 -4.97 -16.75
C ALA A 416 0.73 -5.99 -16.26
N LYS A 417 0.73 -7.21 -16.83
CA LYS A 417 1.72 -8.25 -16.47
C LYS A 417 3.16 -7.79 -16.67
N VAL A 418 3.45 -6.97 -17.70
CA VAL A 418 4.79 -6.39 -17.92
C VAL A 418 5.18 -5.40 -16.82
N LEU A 419 4.25 -4.57 -16.34
CA LEU A 419 4.49 -3.59 -15.27
C LEU A 419 4.64 -4.27 -13.90
N ASN A 420 3.77 -5.23 -13.58
CA ASN A 420 3.92 -6.09 -12.39
C ASN A 420 5.27 -6.84 -12.40
N SER A 421 5.71 -7.34 -13.57
CA SER A 421 7.04 -7.96 -13.73
C SER A 421 8.22 -6.98 -13.61
N ARG A 422 8.00 -5.66 -13.75
CA ARG A 422 9.00 -4.63 -13.43
C ARG A 422 9.04 -4.34 -11.93
N LEU A 423 7.88 -4.17 -11.29
CA LEU A 423 7.77 -4.02 -9.83
C LEU A 423 8.52 -5.12 -9.07
N GLY A 424 8.28 -6.39 -9.44
CA GLY A 424 8.96 -7.53 -8.82
C GLY A 424 10.49 -7.57 -9.05
N ARG A 425 11.01 -6.94 -10.13
CA ARG A 425 12.46 -6.81 -10.36
C ARG A 425 13.08 -5.65 -9.58
N ILE A 426 12.35 -4.55 -9.41
CA ILE A 426 12.79 -3.38 -8.63
C ILE A 426 12.91 -3.75 -7.16
N ALA A 427 11.94 -4.50 -6.62
CA ALA A 427 12.00 -5.04 -5.26
C ALA A 427 13.29 -5.84 -5.01
N LYS A 428 13.69 -6.69 -5.98
CA LYS A 428 14.93 -7.49 -5.91
C LYS A 428 16.23 -6.69 -6.02
N ARG A 429 16.23 -5.52 -6.67
CA ARG A 429 17.47 -4.74 -6.93
C ARG A 429 17.90 -3.89 -5.73
N ASN A 430 16.95 -3.46 -4.89
CA ASN A 430 17.18 -2.48 -3.83
C ASN A 430 17.60 -3.08 -2.47
N GLY A 431 18.25 -4.25 -2.45
CA GLY A 431 18.80 -4.83 -1.22
C GLY A 431 17.77 -5.38 -0.22
N ILE A 432 16.53 -5.58 -0.65
CA ILE A 432 15.58 -6.48 0.03
C ILE A 432 15.89 -7.89 -0.52
N GLY A 433 17.04 -8.44 -0.10
CA GLY A 433 17.67 -9.62 -0.70
C GLY A 433 17.96 -10.72 0.30
#